data_AF-F0U9V2-F1
#
_entry.id   AF-F0U9V2-F1
#
_cell.length_a   1.000
_cell.length_b   1.000
_cell.length_c   1.000
_cell.angle_alpha   90.00
_cell.angle_beta   90.00
_cell.angle_gamma   90.00
#
_symmetry.space_group_name_H-M   'P 1'
#
loop_
_entity.id
_entity.type
_entity.pdbx_description
1 polymer ?
#
loop_
_entity_poly.entity_id
_entity_poly.type
_entity_poly.pdbx_seq_one_letter_code
_entity_poly.pdbx_strand_id
1 'polypeptide(L)'
;MAFNGFSTTFKKYLDVVGYHHVLMFLLLVPIVFLSVLVAGCSNSALINVYLISLSYATNITSSPLQDEHPAKLNPNMPGIFANLTTGARNNADSFEIRTGYLSHCLKQASGLWVCARDIQPLAKVISDQKTSNIDPLNLIYMSKAFKDRMVFSGLM
;
A
#
# COMPACT_ATOMS: atom_id res chain seq x y z
N MET A 1 28.08 14.08 -57.88
CA MET A 1 27.99 14.77 -56.58
C MET A 1 26.65 14.56 -55.84
N ALA A 2 25.93 13.44 -56.05
CA ALA A 2 24.61 13.23 -55.42
C ALA A 2 24.63 12.40 -54.12
N PHE A 3 25.73 11.72 -53.79
CA PHE A 3 25.81 10.81 -52.64
C PHE A 3 26.00 11.52 -51.27
N ASN A 4 26.53 12.73 -51.24
CA ASN A 4 26.82 13.43 -49.98
C ASN A 4 25.55 13.97 -49.29
N GLY A 5 24.50 14.34 -50.04
CA GLY A 5 23.25 14.88 -49.48
C GLY A 5 22.35 13.82 -48.82
N PHE A 6 22.38 12.58 -49.32
CA PHE A 6 21.63 11.46 -48.74
C PHE A 6 22.23 11.03 -47.41
N SER A 7 23.56 10.95 -47.31
CA SER A 7 24.28 10.61 -46.07
C SER A 7 24.04 11.61 -44.95
N THR A 8 24.02 12.92 -45.25
CA THR A 8 23.73 13.97 -44.26
C THR A 8 22.27 13.99 -43.81
N THR A 9 21.33 13.67 -44.69
CA THR A 9 19.90 13.61 -44.37
C THR A 9 19.58 12.36 -43.55
N PHE A 10 20.21 11.23 -43.88
CA PHE A 10 20.07 9.98 -43.16
C PHE A 10 20.67 10.04 -41.74
N LYS A 11 21.81 10.73 -41.55
CA LYS A 11 22.38 11.00 -40.21
C LYS A 11 21.46 11.86 -39.35
N LYS A 12 20.87 12.94 -39.90
CA LYS A 12 19.91 13.77 -39.18
C LYS A 12 18.63 13.01 -38.81
N TYR A 13 18.15 12.14 -39.69
CA TYR A 13 17.00 11.28 -39.40
C TYR A 13 17.30 10.28 -38.28
N LEU A 14 18.48 9.63 -38.29
CA LEU A 14 18.95 8.77 -37.21
C LEU A 14 19.07 9.50 -35.88
N ASP A 15 19.57 10.73 -35.87
CA ASP A 15 19.66 11.57 -34.66
C ASP A 15 18.27 11.93 -34.11
N VAL A 16 17.32 12.27 -34.98
CA VAL A 16 15.93 12.58 -34.58
C VAL A 16 15.21 11.34 -34.05
N VAL A 17 15.39 10.20 -34.69
CA VAL A 17 14.84 8.91 -34.23
C VAL A 17 15.46 8.53 -32.88
N GLY A 18 16.78 8.70 -32.71
CA GLY A 18 17.46 8.48 -31.44
C GLY A 18 16.93 9.39 -30.33
N TYR A 19 16.85 10.70 -30.59
CA TYR A 19 16.31 11.68 -29.64
C TYR A 19 14.86 11.36 -29.24
N HIS A 20 14.01 10.98 -30.19
CA HIS A 20 12.63 10.58 -29.91
C HIS A 20 12.56 9.35 -29.00
N HIS A 21 13.39 8.33 -29.22
CA HIS A 21 13.41 7.14 -28.35
C HIS A 21 13.92 7.48 -26.95
N VAL A 22 14.96 8.32 -26.82
CA VAL A 22 15.45 8.79 -25.52
C VAL A 22 14.35 9.54 -24.77
N LEU A 23 13.62 10.44 -25.45
CA LEU A 23 12.48 11.15 -24.87
C LEU A 23 11.36 10.18 -24.46
N MET A 24 11.06 9.19 -25.30
CA MET A 24 10.05 8.18 -25.01
C MET A 24 10.42 7.35 -23.79
N PHE A 25 11.67 6.92 -23.65
CA PHE A 25 12.16 6.22 -22.44
C PHE A 25 12.11 7.12 -21.20
N LEU A 26 12.53 8.37 -21.31
CA LEU A 26 12.50 9.35 -20.22
C LEU A 26 11.08 9.55 -19.66
N LEU A 27 10.06 9.52 -20.53
CA LEU A 27 8.65 9.66 -20.13
C LEU A 27 8.03 8.34 -19.69
N LEU A 28 8.43 7.21 -20.28
CA LEU A 28 7.87 5.90 -19.96
C LEU A 28 8.21 5.47 -18.53
N VAL A 29 9.43 5.72 -18.08
CA VAL A 29 9.88 5.37 -16.73
C VAL A 29 8.97 5.94 -15.63
N PRO A 30 8.75 7.27 -15.52
CA PRO A 30 7.89 7.83 -14.48
C PRO A 30 6.43 7.37 -14.61
N ILE A 31 5.91 7.17 -15.83
CA ILE A 31 4.55 6.67 -16.04
C ILE A 31 4.38 5.26 -15.47
N VAL A 32 5.37 4.37 -15.69
CA VAL A 32 5.35 3.01 -15.13
C VAL A 32 5.44 3.06 -13.61
N PHE A 33 6.34 3.86 -13.04
CA PHE A 33 6.47 4.01 -11.58
C PHE A 33 5.18 4.56 -10.94
N LEU A 34 4.56 5.59 -11.53
CA LEU A 34 3.29 6.14 -11.08
C LEU A 34 2.18 5.09 -11.13
N SER A 35 2.13 4.30 -12.19
CA SER A 35 1.13 3.23 -12.35
C SER A 35 1.26 2.16 -11.25
N VAL A 36 2.50 1.76 -10.91
CA VAL A 36 2.76 0.81 -9.82
C VAL A 36 2.35 1.40 -8.47
N LEU A 37 2.65 2.68 -8.23
CA LEU A 37 2.32 3.35 -6.97
C LEU A 37 0.79 3.48 -6.78
N VAL A 38 0.08 3.83 -7.85
CA VAL A 38 -1.39 3.95 -7.87
C VAL A 38 -2.07 2.58 -7.75
N ALA A 39 -1.55 1.56 -8.44
CA ALA A 39 -2.01 0.19 -8.31
C ALA A 39 -1.83 -0.30 -6.86
N GLY A 40 -0.70 0.03 -6.23
CA GLY A 40 -0.40 -0.25 -4.83
C GLY A 40 -0.72 -1.70 -4.48
N CYS A 41 -1.28 -1.91 -3.28
CA CYS A 41 -1.57 -3.25 -2.80
C CYS A 41 -2.68 -3.99 -3.54
N SER A 42 -3.29 -3.47 -4.61
CA SER A 42 -4.51 -4.00 -5.27
C SER A 42 -4.53 -5.49 -5.62
N ASN A 43 -3.37 -6.15 -5.65
CA ASN A 43 -3.24 -7.59 -5.81
C ASN A 43 -2.18 -8.14 -4.84
N SER A 44 -2.27 -9.44 -4.52
CA SER A 44 -1.33 -10.15 -3.64
C SER A 44 0.13 -10.04 -4.12
N ALA A 45 0.38 -9.93 -5.42
CA ALA A 45 1.72 -9.72 -5.98
C ALA A 45 2.32 -8.35 -5.62
N LEU A 46 1.48 -7.34 -5.41
CA LEU A 46 1.87 -5.96 -5.09
C LEU A 46 1.60 -5.61 -3.62
N ILE A 47 1.39 -6.62 -2.76
CA ILE A 47 0.97 -6.42 -1.38
C ILE A 47 1.96 -5.62 -0.53
N ASN A 48 3.23 -5.55 -0.95
CA ASN A 48 4.28 -4.79 -0.29
C ASN A 48 4.36 -3.32 -0.76
N VAL A 49 3.53 -2.90 -1.71
CA VAL A 49 3.41 -1.51 -2.16
C VAL A 49 2.18 -0.89 -1.49
N TYR A 50 2.38 -0.29 -0.32
CA TYR A 50 1.31 0.30 0.48
C TYR A 50 1.74 1.63 1.10
N LEU A 51 0.75 2.46 1.44
CA LEU A 51 0.95 3.74 2.14
C LEU A 51 0.99 3.53 3.66
N ILE A 52 0.10 2.68 4.16
CA ILE A 52 0.02 2.35 5.58
C ILE A 52 -0.28 0.86 5.75
N SER A 53 0.38 0.25 6.74
CA SER A 53 0.04 -1.07 7.26
C SER A 53 -0.38 -0.92 8.72
N LEU A 54 -1.54 -1.48 9.04
CA LEU A 54 -2.07 -1.54 10.40
C LEU A 54 -2.20 -3.01 10.77
N SER A 55 -1.63 -3.40 11.90
CA SER A 55 -1.71 -4.75 12.42
C SER A 55 -1.76 -4.73 13.93
N TYR A 56 -2.26 -5.83 14.50
CA TYR A 56 -2.18 -6.04 15.93
C TYR A 56 -0.83 -6.63 16.30
N ALA A 57 -0.18 -6.06 17.31
CA ALA A 57 1.09 -6.59 17.81
C ALA A 57 0.83 -7.89 18.58
N THR A 58 1.46 -8.99 18.15
CA THR A 58 1.34 -10.29 18.81
C THR A 58 2.22 -10.42 20.05
N ASN A 59 3.27 -9.62 20.13
CA ASN A 59 4.08 -9.46 21.32
C ASN A 59 4.64 -8.04 21.44
N ILE A 60 4.28 -7.34 22.52
CA ILE A 60 4.84 -6.02 22.83
C ILE A 60 6.33 -6.10 23.11
N THR A 61 6.85 -7.21 23.67
CA THR A 61 8.25 -7.31 24.10
C THR A 61 9.27 -7.31 22.95
N SER A 62 8.82 -7.52 21.72
CA SER A 62 9.62 -7.48 20.50
C SER A 62 9.13 -6.41 19.52
N SER A 63 8.21 -5.55 19.96
CA SER A 63 7.63 -4.53 19.11
C SER A 63 8.51 -3.27 19.09
N PRO A 64 8.70 -2.62 17.92
CA PRO A 64 9.33 -1.30 17.83
C PRO A 64 8.64 -0.24 18.71
N LEU A 65 7.39 -0.51 19.11
CA LEU A 65 6.62 0.33 20.02
C LEU A 65 7.22 0.42 21.43
N GLN A 66 8.08 -0.53 21.84
CA GLN A 66 8.79 -0.45 23.12
C GLN A 66 10.00 0.47 23.08
N ASP A 67 10.65 0.61 21.92
CA ASP A 67 11.83 1.44 21.80
C ASP A 67 11.49 2.90 22.20
N GLU A 68 12.41 3.52 22.93
CA GLU A 68 12.28 4.92 23.30
C GLU A 68 12.53 5.77 22.05
N HIS A 69 11.51 6.50 21.61
CA HIS A 69 11.59 7.35 20.42
C HIS A 69 11.11 8.76 20.77
N PRO A 70 11.80 9.83 20.35
CA PRO A 70 11.44 11.20 20.74
C PRO A 70 10.03 11.62 20.29
N ALA A 71 9.47 11.00 19.24
CA ALA A 71 8.08 11.23 18.82
C ALA A 71 7.03 10.44 19.61
N LYS A 72 7.44 9.55 20.53
CA LYS A 72 6.55 8.77 21.40
C LYS A 72 6.21 9.59 22.65
N LEU A 73 5.15 10.39 22.56
CA LEU A 73 4.72 11.27 23.64
C LEU A 73 4.12 10.54 24.86
N ASN A 74 3.59 9.33 24.66
CA ASN A 74 3.05 8.50 25.74
C ASN A 74 3.59 7.08 25.64
N PRO A 75 4.52 6.68 26.53
CA PRO A 75 5.15 5.36 26.46
C PRO A 75 4.26 4.21 26.91
N ASN A 76 3.20 4.48 27.67
CA ASN A 76 2.31 3.46 28.22
C ASN A 76 1.18 3.07 27.25
N MET A 77 0.85 3.95 26.31
CA MET A 77 -0.29 3.76 25.40
C MET A 77 -0.21 2.47 24.55
N PRO A 78 0.95 2.08 23.97
CA PRO A 78 1.07 0.82 23.23
C PRO A 78 0.71 -0.42 24.07
N GLY A 79 1.08 -0.43 25.36
CA GLY A 79 0.78 -1.53 26.28
C GLY A 79 -0.72 -1.65 26.57
N ILE A 80 -1.42 -0.52 26.70
CA ILE A 80 -2.88 -0.49 26.89
C ILE A 80 -3.59 -1.07 25.66
N PHE A 81 -3.23 -0.63 24.45
CA PHE A 81 -3.82 -1.15 23.22
C PHE A 81 -3.54 -2.64 23.05
N ALA A 82 -2.32 -3.10 23.34
CA ALA A 82 -1.98 -4.52 23.27
C ALA A 82 -2.85 -5.37 24.22
N ASN A 83 -3.14 -4.87 25.42
CA ASN A 83 -4.01 -5.56 26.36
C ASN A 83 -5.46 -5.67 25.83
N LEU A 84 -5.99 -4.58 25.25
CA LEU A 84 -7.32 -4.58 24.64
C LEU A 84 -7.43 -5.56 23.46
N THR A 85 -6.36 -5.70 22.69
CA THR A 85 -6.33 -6.59 21.52
C THR A 85 -5.98 -8.03 21.89
N THR A 86 -5.73 -8.34 23.17
CA THR A 86 -5.34 -9.69 23.63
C THR A 86 -6.45 -10.72 23.42
N GLY A 87 -7.74 -10.33 23.41
CA GLY A 87 -8.84 -11.24 23.07
C GLY A 87 -8.94 -11.57 21.58
N ALA A 88 -8.54 -10.65 20.71
CA ALA A 88 -8.40 -10.87 19.27
C ALA A 88 -7.14 -11.70 18.92
N ARG A 89 -6.24 -11.88 19.90
CA ARG A 89 -4.92 -12.50 19.79
C ARG A 89 -4.93 -13.98 19.42
N ASN A 90 -6.01 -14.70 19.70
CA ASN A 90 -6.06 -16.14 19.46
C ASN A 90 -5.76 -16.52 17.99
N ASN A 91 -5.80 -15.55 17.06
CA ASN A 91 -5.34 -15.71 15.68
C ASN A 91 -4.54 -14.47 15.14
N ALA A 92 -4.02 -13.57 16.00
CA ALA A 92 -3.56 -12.24 15.57
C ALA A 92 -2.24 -12.17 14.77
N ASP A 93 -1.55 -13.28 14.49
CA ASP A 93 -0.49 -13.29 13.45
C ASP A 93 -1.07 -13.02 12.05
N SER A 94 -2.40 -13.05 11.92
CA SER A 94 -3.08 -12.90 10.65
C SER A 94 -3.78 -11.58 10.43
N PHE A 95 -4.13 -10.80 11.47
CA PHE A 95 -4.91 -9.58 11.24
C PHE A 95 -4.00 -8.40 10.93
N GLU A 96 -3.78 -8.21 9.64
CA GLU A 96 -3.05 -7.08 9.08
C GLU A 96 -3.88 -6.51 7.93
N ILE A 97 -4.06 -5.19 7.92
CA ILE A 97 -4.66 -4.47 6.83
C ILE A 97 -3.66 -3.47 6.25
N ARG A 98 -3.44 -3.58 4.94
CA ARG A 98 -2.62 -2.68 4.16
C ARG A 98 -3.49 -1.83 3.28
N THR A 99 -3.14 -0.56 3.17
CA THR A 99 -3.88 0.41 2.35
C THR A 99 -2.95 1.05 1.34
N GLY A 100 -3.28 0.91 0.06
CA GLY A 100 -2.66 1.62 -1.03
C GLY A 100 -3.47 2.85 -1.43
N TYR A 101 -3.14 3.45 -2.58
CA TYR A 101 -3.84 4.63 -3.09
C TYR A 101 -5.33 4.34 -3.38
N LEU A 102 -5.60 3.24 -4.10
CA LEU A 102 -6.94 2.94 -4.61
C LEU A 102 -7.63 1.74 -3.96
N SER A 103 -6.94 1.01 -3.07
CA SER A 103 -7.41 -0.27 -2.57
C SER A 103 -6.89 -0.59 -1.18
N HIS A 104 -7.53 -1.56 -0.55
CA HIS A 104 -7.15 -2.12 0.74
C HIS A 104 -6.97 -3.62 0.60
N CYS A 105 -6.07 -4.18 1.38
CA CYS A 105 -5.85 -5.62 1.45
C CYS A 105 -5.77 -6.08 2.88
N LEU A 106 -6.54 -7.11 3.18
CA LEU A 106 -6.55 -7.76 4.47
C LEU A 106 -5.86 -9.11 4.36
N LYS A 107 -5.01 -9.42 5.33
CA LYS A 107 -4.50 -10.76 5.57
C LYS A 107 -5.53 -11.57 6.35
N GLN A 108 -5.87 -12.75 5.84
CA GLN A 108 -6.76 -13.69 6.51
C GLN A 108 -5.98 -14.61 7.44
N ALA A 109 -6.68 -15.28 8.36
CA ALA A 109 -6.15 -16.34 9.24
C ALA A 109 -5.33 -17.41 8.50
N SER A 110 -5.71 -17.73 7.26
CA SER A 110 -5.02 -18.67 6.37
C SER A 110 -3.70 -18.15 5.79
N GLY A 111 -3.32 -16.89 6.04
CA GLY A 111 -2.19 -16.21 5.41
C GLY A 111 -2.48 -15.66 4.01
N LEU A 112 -3.68 -15.91 3.47
CA LEU A 112 -4.12 -15.39 2.18
C LEU A 112 -4.46 -13.90 2.28
N TRP A 113 -4.13 -13.16 1.23
CA TRP A 113 -4.47 -11.74 1.10
C TRP A 113 -5.72 -11.57 0.25
N VAL A 114 -6.67 -10.79 0.77
CA VAL A 114 -7.88 -10.41 0.04
C VAL A 114 -7.88 -8.91 -0.14
N CYS A 115 -7.89 -8.49 -1.40
CA CYS A 115 -7.78 -7.11 -1.80
C CYS A 115 -9.09 -6.62 -2.42
N ALA A 116 -9.52 -5.41 -2.06
CA ALA A 116 -10.70 -4.77 -2.60
C ALA A 116 -10.53 -3.25 -2.68
N ARG A 117 -11.14 -2.63 -3.71
CA ARG A 117 -11.18 -1.17 -3.83
C ARG A 117 -12.08 -0.55 -2.77
N ASP A 118 -13.28 -1.10 -2.64
CA ASP A 118 -14.22 -0.78 -1.58
C ASP A 118 -13.95 -1.70 -0.38
N ILE A 119 -13.98 -1.14 0.83
CA ILE A 119 -13.70 -1.88 2.06
C ILE A 119 -14.96 -2.54 2.64
N GLN A 120 -16.16 -2.12 2.23
CA GLN A 120 -17.43 -2.69 2.72
C GLN A 120 -17.56 -4.20 2.42
N PRO A 121 -17.23 -4.70 1.21
CA PRO A 121 -17.21 -6.14 0.93
C PRO A 121 -16.21 -6.89 1.82
N LEU A 122 -15.06 -6.27 2.12
CA LEU A 122 -14.02 -6.87 2.96
C LEU A 122 -14.49 -6.97 4.41
N ALA A 123 -15.11 -5.91 4.94
CA ALA A 123 -15.73 -5.91 6.25
C ALA A 123 -16.83 -6.97 6.38
N LYS A 124 -17.64 -7.17 5.33
CA LYS A 124 -18.67 -8.21 5.31
C LYS A 124 -18.08 -9.61 5.38
N VAL A 125 -17.03 -9.90 4.59
CA VAL A 125 -16.33 -11.20 4.63
C VAL A 125 -15.82 -11.54 6.03
N ILE A 126 -15.33 -10.54 6.76
CA ILE A 126 -14.83 -10.69 8.12
C ILE A 126 -15.97 -10.83 9.13
N SER A 127 -17.00 -9.99 9.02
CA SER A 127 -18.19 -10.05 9.89
C SER A 127 -18.91 -11.39 9.79
N ASP A 128 -18.92 -12.00 8.59
CA ASP A 128 -19.54 -13.30 8.36
C ASP A 128 -18.77 -14.44 9.05
N GLN A 129 -17.53 -14.22 9.53
CA GLN A 129 -16.75 -15.19 10.30
C GLN A 129 -17.19 -15.32 11.78
N LYS A 130 -18.29 -14.67 12.18
CA LYS A 130 -19.01 -14.83 13.48
C LYS A 130 -18.14 -14.86 14.74
N THR A 131 -17.02 -14.14 14.73
CA THR A 131 -16.19 -13.95 15.94
C THR A 131 -16.31 -12.50 16.38
N SER A 132 -16.77 -12.31 17.62
CA SER A 132 -17.23 -11.00 18.12
C SER A 132 -16.10 -9.97 18.33
N ASN A 133 -14.84 -10.36 18.13
CA ASN A 133 -13.64 -9.58 18.45
C ASN A 133 -12.56 -9.66 17.36
N ILE A 134 -12.93 -9.77 16.08
CA ILE A 134 -11.91 -9.86 15.00
C ILE A 134 -11.15 -8.52 14.85
N ASP A 135 -11.85 -7.40 15.01
CA ASP A 135 -11.28 -6.06 14.85
C ASP A 135 -11.64 -5.13 16.04
N PRO A 136 -11.07 -5.37 17.25
CA PRO A 136 -11.42 -4.64 18.47
C PRO A 136 -11.20 -3.13 18.42
N LEU A 137 -10.21 -2.66 17.64
CA LEU A 137 -9.90 -1.23 17.50
C LEU A 137 -10.44 -0.62 16.19
N ASN A 138 -11.22 -1.37 15.41
CA ASN A 138 -11.76 -0.95 14.11
C ASN A 138 -10.67 -0.50 13.12
N LEU A 139 -9.57 -1.24 13.01
CA LEU A 139 -8.49 -1.00 12.05
C LEU A 139 -9.00 -0.91 10.61
N ILE A 140 -10.03 -1.68 10.26
CA ILE A 140 -10.69 -1.63 8.94
C ILE A 140 -11.31 -0.25 8.69
N TYR A 141 -12.01 0.29 9.69
CA TYR A 141 -12.59 1.62 9.57
C TYR A 141 -11.51 2.71 9.57
N MET A 142 -10.49 2.58 10.41
CA MET A 142 -9.36 3.50 10.44
C MET A 142 -8.64 3.56 9.08
N SER A 143 -8.43 2.41 8.45
CA SER A 143 -7.79 2.35 7.13
C SER A 143 -8.66 3.00 6.04
N LYS A 144 -9.99 2.80 6.11
CA LYS A 144 -10.95 3.51 5.24
C LYS A 144 -10.85 5.02 5.40
N ALA A 145 -10.93 5.49 6.65
CA ALA A 145 -10.89 6.91 6.97
C ALA A 145 -9.56 7.54 6.55
N PHE A 146 -8.44 6.83 6.73
CA PHE A 146 -7.14 7.25 6.23
C PHE A 146 -7.16 7.41 4.70
N LYS A 147 -7.60 6.40 3.94
CA LYS A 147 -7.65 6.48 2.48
C LYS A 147 -8.54 7.63 2.01
N ASP A 148 -9.73 7.76 2.59
CA ASP A 148 -10.72 8.75 2.17
C ASP A 148 -10.25 10.18 2.43
N ARG A 149 -9.51 10.42 3.54
CA ARG A 149 -9.03 11.77 3.89
C ARG A 149 -7.67 12.12 3.33
N MET A 150 -6.74 11.18 3.29
CA MET A 150 -5.34 11.48 2.96
C MET A 150 -5.03 11.34 1.46
N VAL A 151 -5.72 10.42 0.77
CA VAL A 151 -5.37 10.10 -0.62
C VAL A 151 -6.15 10.94 -1.63
N PHE A 152 -7.38 11.36 -1.28
CA PHE A 152 -8.30 12.00 -2.23
C PHE A 152 -8.73 13.44 -1.90
N SER A 153 -8.17 14.06 -0.85
CA SER A 153 -8.55 15.43 -0.47
C SER A 153 -8.16 16.51 -1.50
N GLY A 154 -7.37 16.18 -2.52
CA GLY A 154 -6.93 17.15 -3.54
C GLY A 154 -7.77 17.18 -4.82
N LEU A 155 -8.76 16.29 -4.97
CA LEU A 155 -9.63 16.19 -6.17
C LEU A 155 -11.11 16.44 -5.85
N MET A 156 -11.38 17.17 -4.76
CA MET A 156 -12.66 17.77 -4.40
C MET A 156 -12.49 19.28 -4.23
#